data_AF-A0A257VDT1-F1
#
_entry.id   AF-A0A257VDT1-F1
#
_cell.length_a   1.000
_cell.length_b   1.000
_cell.length_c   1.000
_cell.angle_alpha   90.00
_cell.angle_beta   90.00
_cell.angle_gamma   90.00
#
_symmetry.space_group_name_H-M   'P 1'
#
loop_
_entity.id
_entity.type
_entity.pdbx_description
1 polymer ?
#
loop_
_entity_poly.entity_id
_entity_poly.type
_entity_poly.pdbx_seq_one_letter_code
_entity_poly.pdbx_strand_id
1 'polypeptide(L)'
;EPEIESYFLEVFDRPSRQLVCERKNEPTLNQALHMIGGDTAHRKVTDTSGYVKHALQQFPDDGALVEELYLRTLTRFPDAEELAAARNAIRKAKGRQQGAEDVLWALLNTKEFLYNH
;
A
#
# COMPACT_ATOMS: atom_id res chain seq x y z
N GLU A 1 4.19 20.88 23.73
CA GLU A 1 4.57 19.46 23.57
C GLU A 1 5.21 19.30 22.20
N PRO A 2 6.16 18.38 21.96
CA PRO A 2 6.69 18.24 20.61
C PRO A 2 5.61 17.61 19.73
N GLU A 3 4.99 18.42 18.89
CA GLU A 3 4.20 17.94 17.75
C GLU A 3 5.16 17.18 16.84
N ILE A 4 4.93 15.88 16.67
CA ILE A 4 5.58 15.15 15.58
C ILE A 4 4.91 15.68 14.30
N GLU A 5 5.62 16.56 13.59
CA GLU A 5 5.22 17.08 12.29
C GLU A 5 5.05 15.91 11.32
N SER A 6 3.89 15.84 10.67
CA SER A 6 3.59 14.80 9.70
C SER A 6 2.58 15.34 8.71
N TYR A 7 3.12 15.79 7.58
CA TYR A 7 2.32 16.29 6.46
C TYR A 7 1.25 15.28 6.02
N PHE A 8 1.55 13.98 6.07
CA PHE A 8 0.57 12.94 5.79
C PHE A 8 -0.61 13.00 6.79
N LEU A 9 -0.34 13.07 8.09
CA LEU A 9 -1.41 13.12 9.08
C LEU A 9 -2.21 14.43 9.01
N GLU A 10 -1.58 15.54 8.63
CA GLU A 10 -2.26 16.81 8.38
C GLU A 10 -3.24 16.71 7.19
N VAL A 11 -2.81 16.09 6.08
CA VAL A 11 -3.69 15.84 4.92
C VAL A 11 -4.84 14.89 5.25
N PHE A 12 -4.64 13.97 6.20
CA PHE A 12 -5.67 13.06 6.72
C PHE A 12 -6.43 13.64 7.93
N ASP A 13 -6.52 14.97 8.02
CA ASP A 13 -7.32 15.71 9.00
C ASP A 13 -7.05 15.28 10.45
N ARG A 14 -5.77 15.08 10.83
CA ARG A 14 -5.38 14.83 12.22
C ARG A 14 -5.92 15.96 13.11
N PRO A 15 -6.88 15.70 14.02
CA PRO A 15 -7.40 16.73 14.88
C PRO A 15 -6.38 17.10 15.97
N SER A 16 -6.48 18.33 16.49
CA SER A 16 -5.72 18.71 17.67
C SER A 16 -6.15 17.85 18.86
N ARG A 17 -5.20 17.42 19.70
CA ARG A 17 -5.48 16.58 20.89
C ARG A 17 -6.36 17.28 21.95
N GLN A 18 -6.70 18.55 21.74
CA GLN A 18 -7.53 19.36 22.64
C GLN A 18 -9.04 19.23 22.34
N LEU A 19 -9.43 18.64 21.21
CA LEU A 19 -10.82 18.48 20.79
C LEU A 19 -11.18 17.00 20.72
N VAL A 20 -12.24 16.59 21.44
CA VAL A 20 -12.58 15.16 21.64
C VAL A 20 -13.28 14.54 20.42
N CYS A 21 -13.96 15.33 19.57
CA CYS A 21 -15.04 14.78 18.72
C CYS A 21 -15.14 15.27 17.26
N GLU A 22 -14.14 15.88 16.64
CA GLU A 22 -14.21 16.14 15.18
C GLU A 22 -13.25 15.25 14.41
N ARG A 23 -13.76 14.11 13.94
CA ARG A 23 -13.16 13.37 12.83
C ARG A 23 -14.05 13.58 11.61
N LYS A 24 -13.53 14.25 10.60
CA LYS A 24 -14.17 14.34 9.29
C LYS A 24 -13.82 13.07 8.52
N ASN A 25 -14.81 12.20 8.34
CA ASN A 25 -14.64 10.93 7.61
C ASN A 25 -15.02 11.05 6.13
N GLU A 26 -15.19 12.27 5.61
CA GLU A 26 -15.47 12.49 4.21
C GLU A 26 -14.17 12.35 3.40
N PRO A 27 -14.10 11.40 2.44
CA PRO A 27 -12.91 11.24 1.61
C PRO A 27 -12.70 12.50 0.77
N THR A 28 -11.50 13.07 0.83
CA THR A 28 -11.15 14.27 0.06
C THR A 28 -10.28 13.93 -1.16
N LEU A 29 -10.38 14.76 -2.22
CA LEU A 29 -9.53 14.62 -3.41
C LEU A 29 -8.04 14.67 -3.05
N ASN A 30 -7.66 15.52 -2.09
CA ASN A 30 -6.28 15.65 -1.64
C ASN A 30 -5.77 14.35 -0.98
N GLN A 31 -6.60 13.69 -0.15
CA GLN A 31 -6.25 12.39 0.45
C GLN A 31 -6.06 11.31 -0.61
N ALA A 32 -6.95 11.24 -1.61
CA ALA A 32 -6.82 10.28 -2.71
C ALA A 32 -5.56 10.53 -3.55
N LEU A 33 -5.27 11.79 -3.89
CA LEU A 33 -4.04 12.16 -4.60
C LEU A 33 -2.78 11.83 -3.79
N HIS A 34 -2.84 11.94 -2.47
CA HIS A 34 -1.74 11.55 -1.59
C HIS A 34 -1.54 10.04 -1.45
N MET A 35 -2.60 9.25 -1.54
CA MET A 35 -2.47 7.79 -1.59
C MET A 35 -1.87 7.31 -2.92
N ILE A 36 -2.34 7.88 -4.04
CA ILE A 36 -1.91 7.47 -5.37
C ILE A 36 -0.50 7.98 -5.66
N GLY A 37 -0.28 9.30 -5.51
CA GLY A 37 0.95 9.96 -5.95
C GLY A 37 1.82 10.51 -4.83
N GLY A 38 1.42 10.38 -3.56
CA GLY A 38 2.18 10.93 -2.45
C GLY A 38 3.41 10.08 -2.09
N ASP A 39 4.48 10.77 -1.69
CA ASP A 39 5.75 10.13 -1.34
C ASP A 39 5.64 9.15 -0.17
N THR A 40 4.68 9.34 0.74
CA THR A 40 4.59 8.56 1.99
C THR A 40 4.35 7.08 1.71
N ALA A 41 3.35 6.75 0.89
CA ALA A 41 3.05 5.37 0.53
C ALA A 41 4.18 4.77 -0.31
N HIS A 42 4.67 5.54 -1.30
CA HIS A 42 5.74 5.10 -2.19
C HIS A 42 7.04 4.78 -1.42
N ARG A 43 7.48 5.63 -0.49
CA ARG A 43 8.69 5.39 0.33
C ARG A 43 8.55 4.16 1.22
N LYS A 44 7.35 3.90 1.76
CA LYS A 44 7.11 2.73 2.62
C LYS A 44 7.10 1.43 1.82
N VAL A 45 6.55 1.45 0.61
CA VAL A 45 6.52 0.29 -0.28
C VAL A 45 7.92 -0.04 -0.78
N THR A 46 8.72 0.97 -1.13
CA THR A 46 10.08 0.82 -1.70
C THR A 46 11.20 0.80 -0.65
N ASP A 47 10.86 0.74 0.65
CA ASP A 47 11.85 0.76 1.72
C ASP A 47 12.78 -0.46 1.63
N THR A 48 14.09 -0.21 1.68
CA THR A 48 15.12 -1.26 1.68
C THR A 48 15.13 -2.12 2.95
N SER A 49 14.35 -1.77 3.97
CA SER A 49 14.05 -2.57 5.16
C SER A 49 12.56 -2.92 5.26
N GLY A 50 11.82 -2.64 4.19
CA GLY A 50 10.38 -2.83 4.10
C GLY A 50 9.97 -4.28 3.89
N TYR A 51 8.66 -4.50 3.96
CA TYR A 51 8.09 -5.83 3.89
C TYR A 51 8.40 -6.57 2.58
N VAL A 52 8.36 -5.88 1.44
CA VAL A 52 8.59 -6.50 0.13
C VAL A 52 9.95 -7.20 0.09
N LYS A 53 10.99 -6.59 0.67
CA LYS A 53 12.31 -7.21 0.74
C LYS A 53 12.33 -8.50 1.55
N HIS A 54 11.62 -8.53 2.68
CA HIS A 54 11.48 -9.74 3.49
C HIS A 54 10.65 -10.81 2.78
N ALA A 55 9.55 -10.43 2.13
CA ALA A 55 8.70 -11.33 1.37
C ALA A 55 9.46 -11.99 0.21
N LEU A 56 10.31 -11.25 -0.50
CA LEU A 56 11.13 -11.79 -1.60
C LEU A 56 12.12 -12.88 -1.14
N GLN A 57 12.59 -12.81 0.11
CA GLN A 57 13.49 -13.82 0.69
C GLN A 57 12.73 -15.08 1.12
N GLN A 58 11.48 -14.92 1.58
CA GLN A 58 10.63 -16.02 2.05
C GLN A 58 9.93 -16.75 0.90
N PHE A 59 9.56 -16.03 -0.15
CA PHE A 59 8.77 -16.55 -1.27
C PHE A 59 9.58 -16.44 -2.57
N PRO A 60 10.37 -17.47 -2.93
CA PRO A 60 11.15 -17.48 -4.16
C PRO A 60 10.28 -17.65 -5.42
N ASP A 61 9.08 -18.22 -5.30
CA ASP A 61 8.10 -18.32 -6.38
C ASP A 61 7.22 -17.05 -6.47
N ASP A 62 6.97 -16.57 -7.68
CA ASP A 62 6.14 -15.37 -7.92
C ASP A 62 4.67 -15.61 -7.55
N GLY A 63 4.19 -16.85 -7.63
CA GLY A 63 2.85 -17.21 -7.21
C GLY A 63 2.62 -17.05 -5.73
N ALA A 64 3.45 -17.75 -4.95
CA ALA A 64 3.40 -17.67 -3.49
C ALA A 64 3.62 -16.22 -3.00
N LEU A 65 4.51 -15.47 -3.67
CA LEU A 65 4.72 -14.06 -3.35
C LEU A 65 3.45 -13.23 -3.58
N VAL A 66 2.78 -13.40 -4.73
CA VAL A 66 1.55 -12.67 -5.03
C VAL A 66 0.45 -13.03 -4.05
N GLU A 67 0.25 -14.33 -3.76
CA GLU A 67 -0.75 -14.78 -2.79
C GLU A 67 -0.54 -14.13 -1.42
N GLU A 68 0.70 -14.09 -0.95
CA GLU A 68 1.04 -13.44 0.32
C GLU A 68 0.79 -11.92 0.29
N LEU A 69 1.12 -11.23 -0.81
CA LEU A 69 0.84 -9.79 -0.95
C LEU A 69 -0.67 -9.51 -0.90
N TYR A 70 -1.49 -10.34 -1.54
CA TYR A 70 -2.95 -10.25 -1.49
C TYR A 70 -3.50 -10.54 -0.08
N LEU A 71 -3.02 -11.59 0.58
CA LEU A 71 -3.43 -11.90 1.95
C LEU A 71 -3.11 -10.77 2.92
N ARG A 72 -1.94 -10.15 2.79
CA ARG A 72 -1.52 -9.07 3.68
C ARG A 72 -2.26 -7.75 3.45
N THR A 73 -2.78 -7.54 2.25
CA THR A 73 -3.46 -6.28 1.88
C THR A 73 -4.98 -6.41 1.94
N LEU A 74 -5.53 -7.43 1.29
CA LEU A 74 -6.97 -7.65 1.10
C LEU A 74 -7.51 -8.81 1.94
N THR A 75 -6.67 -9.50 2.71
CA THR A 75 -7.09 -10.63 3.58
C THR A 75 -7.80 -11.78 2.86
N ARG A 76 -7.53 -11.92 1.55
CA ARG A 76 -8.05 -12.99 0.69
C ARG A 76 -6.98 -13.46 -0.30
N PHE A 77 -7.19 -14.61 -0.89
CA PHE A 77 -6.38 -15.06 -2.03
C PHE A 77 -6.79 -14.33 -3.31
N PRO A 78 -5.85 -14.13 -4.26
CA PRO A 78 -6.17 -13.64 -5.60
C PRO A 78 -6.97 -14.71 -6.35
N ASP A 79 -7.82 -14.27 -7.27
CA ASP A 79 -8.38 -15.17 -8.27
C ASP A 79 -7.35 -15.51 -9.37
N ALA A 80 -7.74 -16.37 -10.32
CA ALA A 80 -6.83 -16.82 -11.38
C ALA A 80 -6.39 -15.69 -12.34
N GLU A 81 -7.26 -14.71 -12.61
CA GLU A 81 -6.97 -13.59 -13.50
C GLU A 81 -6.05 -12.57 -12.80
N GLU A 82 -6.37 -12.24 -11.55
CA GLU A 82 -5.59 -11.39 -10.65
C GLU A 82 -4.16 -11.93 -10.47
N LEU A 83 -4.04 -13.24 -10.18
CA LEU A 83 -2.76 -13.91 -10.02
C LEU A 83 -1.93 -13.84 -11.30
N ALA A 84 -2.56 -14.11 -12.45
CA ALA A 84 -1.88 -14.05 -13.75
C ALA A 84 -1.43 -12.62 -14.08
N ALA A 85 -2.27 -11.61 -13.83
CA ALA A 85 -1.95 -10.20 -14.06
C ALA A 85 -0.79 -9.74 -13.18
N ALA A 86 -0.82 -10.04 -11.88
CA ALA A 86 0.22 -9.67 -10.93
C ALA A 86 1.57 -10.35 -11.25
N ARG A 87 1.56 -11.65 -11.57
CA ARG A 87 2.77 -12.36 -12.03
C ARG A 87 3.35 -11.73 -13.30
N ASN A 88 2.49 -11.38 -14.26
CA ASN A 88 2.93 -10.71 -15.48
C ASN A 88 3.51 -9.32 -15.21
N ALA A 89 2.95 -8.55 -14.28
CA ALA A 89 3.49 -7.27 -13.86
C ALA A 89 4.90 -7.44 -13.27
N ILE A 90 5.10 -8.41 -12.36
CA ILE A 90 6.40 -8.70 -11.75
C ILE A 90 7.45 -9.05 -12.82
N ARG A 91 7.08 -9.88 -13.80
CA ARG A 91 7.99 -10.34 -14.87
C ARG A 91 8.35 -9.25 -15.89
N LYS A 92 7.46 -8.26 -16.10
CA LYS A 92 7.70 -7.14 -17.02
C LYS A 92 8.52 -6.01 -16.39
N ALA A 93 8.59 -5.96 -15.07
CA ALA A 93 9.39 -4.96 -14.36
C ALA A 93 10.89 -5.17 -14.61
N LYS A 94 11.69 -4.12 -14.37
CA LYS A 94 13.15 -4.17 -14.54
C LYS A 94 13.84 -5.12 -13.55
N GLY A 95 13.15 -5.46 -12.46
CA GLY A 95 13.61 -6.44 -11.49
C GLY A 95 12.44 -6.95 -10.65
N ARG A 96 12.59 -8.16 -10.12
CA ARG A 96 11.55 -8.83 -9.32
C ARG A 96 11.11 -8.00 -8.12
N GLN A 97 12.04 -7.31 -7.47
CA GLN A 97 11.75 -6.43 -6.35
C GLN A 97 10.84 -5.26 -6.77
N GLN A 98 11.23 -4.52 -7.81
CA GLN A 98 10.44 -3.40 -8.32
C GLN A 98 9.04 -3.86 -8.74
N GLY A 99 8.94 -5.01 -9.40
CA GLY A 99 7.65 -5.58 -9.77
C GLY A 99 6.76 -5.93 -8.57
N ALA A 100 7.34 -6.47 -7.49
CA ALA A 100 6.61 -6.77 -6.27
C ALA A 100 6.18 -5.50 -5.52
N GLU A 101 7.02 -4.47 -5.51
CA GLU A 101 6.69 -3.14 -5.00
C GLU A 101 5.53 -2.51 -5.78
N ASP A 102 5.55 -2.59 -7.11
CA ASP A 102 4.48 -2.09 -7.98
C ASP A 102 3.15 -2.82 -7.72
N VAL A 103 3.18 -4.15 -7.55
CA VAL A 103 1.98 -4.93 -7.20
C VAL A 103 1.44 -4.51 -5.84
N LEU A 104 2.30 -4.38 -4.82
CA LEU A 104 1.87 -3.93 -3.50
C LEU A 104 1.27 -2.52 -3.54
N TRP A 105 1.91 -1.59 -4.25
CA TRP A 105 1.38 -0.23 -4.44
C TRP A 105 0.03 -0.23 -5.15
N ALA A 106 -0.15 -1.08 -6.18
CA ALA A 106 -1.42 -1.21 -6.87
C ALA A 106 -2.52 -1.72 -5.94
N LEU A 107 -2.24 -2.74 -5.12
CA LEU A 107 -3.18 -3.30 -4.14
C LEU A 107 -3.65 -2.25 -3.13
N LEU A 108 -2.72 -1.48 -2.58
CA LEU A 108 -3.01 -0.38 -1.64
C LEU A 108 -3.84 0.76 -2.24
N ASN A 109 -3.89 0.87 -3.57
CA ASN A 109 -4.67 1.86 -4.29
C ASN A 109 -5.95 1.30 -4.91
N THR A 110 -6.28 0.03 -4.66
CA THR A 110 -7.56 -0.54 -5.08
C THR A 110 -8.72 0.07 -4.29
N LYS A 111 -9.90 0.13 -4.92
CA LYS A 111 -11.13 0.51 -4.20
C LYS A 111 -11.46 -0.47 -3.08
N GLU A 112 -11.12 -1.75 -3.28
CA GLU A 112 -11.31 -2.77 -2.27
C GLU A 112 -10.51 -2.44 -1.01
N PHE A 113 -9.22 -2.14 -1.14
CA PHE A 113 -8.40 -1.75 0.00
C PHE A 113 -8.88 -0.43 0.64
N LEU A 114 -9.26 0.57 -0.16
CA LEU A 114 -9.61 1.89 0.37
C LEU A 114 -10.97 1.96 1.07
N TYR A 115 -11.91 1.07 0.73
CA TYR A 115 -13.30 1.17 1.20
C TYR A 115 -13.82 -0.08 1.93
N ASN A 116 -13.20 -1.25 1.74
CA ASN A 116 -13.65 -2.50 2.35
C ASN A 116 -12.68 -3.07 3.40
N HIS A 117 -11.50 -2.46 3.56
CA HIS A 117 -10.46 -2.86 4.52
C HIS A 117 -9.92 -1.64 5.28
#